data_AF-A0A7X8HAK3-F1
#
_entry.id   AF-A0A7X8HAK3-F1
#
_cell.length_a   1.000
_cell.length_b   1.000
_cell.length_c   1.000
_cell.angle_alpha   90.00
_cell.angle_beta   90.00
_cell.angle_gamma   90.00
#
_symmetry.space_group_name_H-M   'P 1'
#
loop_
_entity.id
_entity.type
_entity.pdbx_description
1 polymer ?
#
loop_
_entity_poly.entity_id
_entity_poly.type
_entity_poly.pdbx_seq_one_letter_code
_entity_poly.pdbx_strand_id
1 'polypeptide(L)' 'MDKYRTLAVIALIVFCGNFISGQNSGVNRGKYKIHISKTDEPITIDGILDEKTWGSAETTGKFQRVTPTDTGFAAARTEV' A
#
# COMPACT_ATOMS: atom_id res chain seq x y z
N MET A 1 41.56 14.45 23.74
CA MET A 1 41.23 13.99 22.37
C MET A 1 40.83 15.22 21.57
N ASP A 2 41.50 15.50 20.46
CA ASP A 2 41.33 16.76 19.74
C ASP A 2 39.93 16.90 19.15
N LYS A 3 39.28 18.04 19.41
CA LYS A 3 37.93 18.40 18.93
C LYS A 3 37.71 18.13 17.44
N TYR A 4 38.76 18.28 16.64
CA TYR A 4 38.75 18.01 15.20
C TYR A 4 38.65 16.51 14.86
N ARG A 5 39.24 15.65 15.70
CA ARG A 5 39.15 14.20 15.57
C ARG A 5 37.73 13.72 15.87
N THR A 6 37.09 14.28 16.89
CA THR A 6 35.69 13.97 17.21
C THR A 6 34.75 14.45 16.10
N LEU A 7 34.96 15.66 15.57
CA LEU A 7 34.19 16.19 14.44
C LEU A 7 34.35 15.34 13.18
N ALA A 8 35.56 14.88 12.86
CA ALA A 8 35.81 14.02 11.71
C ALA A 8 35.08 12.67 11.82
N VAL A 9 35.05 12.07 13.02
CA VAL A 9 34.33 10.81 13.26
C VAL A 9 32.81 11.00 13.11
N ILE A 10 32.26 12.11 13.61
CA ILE A 10 30.83 12.42 13.45
C ILE A 10 30.49 12.62 11.97
N ALA A 11 31.30 13.37 11.24
CA ALA A 11 31.08 13.61 9.81
C ALA A 11 31.12 12.30 9.00
N LEU A 12 32.02 11.38 9.32
CA LEU A 12 32.12 10.06 8.68
C LEU A 12 30.86 9.21 8.92
N ILE A 13 30.34 9.18 10.16
CA ILE A 13 29.14 8.41 10.50
C ILE A 13 27.92 8.95 9.76
N VAL A 14 27.77 10.29 9.68
CA VAL A 14 26.67 10.93 8.94
C VAL A 14 26.78 10.66 7.44
N PHE A 15 27.99 10.67 6.88
CA PHE A 15 28.18 10.43 5.45
C PHE A 15 27.92 8.97 5.06
N CYS A 16 28.34 8.01 5.88
CA CYS A 16 28.15 6.57 5.64
C CYS A 16 26.73 6.08 5.97
N GLY A 17 25.95 6.79 6.79
CA GLY A 17 24.64 6.35 7.27
C GLY A 17 23.47 6.43 6.26
N ASN A 18 23.67 6.99 5.07
CA ASN A 18 22.55 7.31 4.16
C ASN A 18 22.08 6.18 3.23
N PHE A 19 22.69 4.98 3.28
CA PHE A 19 22.30 3.88 2.42
C PHE A 19 21.41 2.86 3.15
N ILE A 20 20.19 3.28 3.50
CA ILE A 20 19.14 2.34 3.92
C ILE A 20 18.47 1.78 2.64
N SER A 21 19.01 0.68 2.12
CA SER A 21 18.36 -0.10 1.06
C SER A 21 17.66 -1.31 1.70
N GLY A 22 16.33 -1.24 1.84
CA GLY A 22 15.54 -2.31 2.47
C GLY A 22 14.05 -2.32 2.14
N GLN A 23 13.54 -1.31 1.44
CA GLN A 23 12.14 -1.26 1.02
C GLN A 23 11.96 -1.93 -0.34
N ASN A 24 12.16 -3.25 -0.42
CA ASN A 24 11.69 -3.98 -1.60
C ASN A 24 10.16 -3.96 -1.55
N SER A 25 9.52 -3.28 -2.49
CA SER A 25 8.06 -3.25 -2.57
C SER A 25 7.59 -4.67 -2.90
N GLY A 26 6.56 -5.15 -2.19
CA GLY A 26 6.01 -6.47 -2.43
C GLY A 26 5.69 -6.68 -3.92
N VAL A 27 6.04 -7.85 -4.45
CA VAL A 27 5.89 -8.20 -5.88
C VAL A 27 4.46 -7.91 -6.33
N ASN A 28 4.30 -7.25 -7.49
CA ASN A 28 3.02 -6.89 -8.11
C ASN A 28 2.11 -5.90 -7.35
N ARG A 29 2.53 -5.26 -6.25
CA ARG A 29 1.68 -4.25 -5.55
C ARG A 29 1.18 -3.11 -6.42
N GLY A 30 1.93 -2.74 -7.46
CA GLY A 30 1.50 -1.72 -8.43
C GLY A 30 0.25 -2.11 -9.22
N LYS A 31 0.02 -3.42 -9.44
CA LYS A 31 -1.09 -3.96 -10.24
C LYS A 31 -2.36 -4.20 -9.42
N TYR A 32 -2.28 -4.19 -8.10
CA TYR A 32 -3.39 -4.46 -7.19
C TYR A 32 -3.72 -3.22 -6.36
N LYS A 33 -4.15 -2.16 -7.04
CA LYS A 33 -4.61 -0.91 -6.42
C LYS A 33 -6.04 -0.65 -6.86
N ILE A 34 -6.87 -0.26 -5.90
CA ILE A 34 -8.20 0.31 -6.15
C ILE A 34 -8.10 1.82 -5.97
N HIS A 35 -8.65 2.59 -6.90
CA HIS A 35 -8.69 4.03 -6.82
C HIS A 35 -9.86 4.46 -5.96
N ILE A 36 -9.59 5.39 -5.05
CA ILE A 36 -10.63 6.00 -4.23
C ILE A 36 -10.76 7.47 -4.60
N SER A 37 -11.99 7.95 -4.61
CA SER A 37 -12.33 9.35 -4.85
C SER A 37 -13.09 9.87 -3.65
N LYS A 38 -12.81 11.11 -3.24
CA LYS A 38 -13.59 11.77 -2.19
C LYS A 38 -14.98 12.09 -2.74
N THR A 39 -16.01 11.88 -1.92
CA THR A 39 -17.36 12.41 -2.14
C THR A 39 -17.75 13.33 -0.99
N ASP A 40 -18.60 14.31 -1.30
CA ASP A 40 -19.27 15.13 -0.29
C ASP A 40 -20.74 14.70 -0.11
N GLU A 41 -21.18 13.65 -0.82
CA GLU A 41 -22.50 13.04 -0.65
C GLU A 41 -22.60 12.37 0.74
N PRO A 42 -23.66 12.63 1.52
CA PRO A 42 -23.92 11.90 2.75
C PRO A 42 -24.15 10.42 2.46
N ILE A 43 -23.46 9.53 3.16
CA ILE A 43 -23.60 8.08 3.02
C ILE A 43 -24.30 7.51 4.25
N THR A 44 -25.32 6.70 4.04
CA THR A 44 -26.03 5.96 5.09
C THR A 44 -25.48 4.54 5.16
N ILE A 45 -25.11 4.09 6.36
CA ILE A 45 -24.57 2.73 6.54
C ILE A 45 -25.69 1.79 6.99
N ASP A 46 -26.51 1.34 6.04
CA ASP A 46 -27.63 0.41 6.26
C ASP A 46 -27.51 -0.90 5.47
N GLY A 47 -26.49 -1.03 4.62
CA GLY A 47 -26.23 -2.20 3.78
C GLY A 47 -26.89 -2.14 2.40
N ILE A 48 -27.53 -1.02 2.05
CA ILE A 48 -28.06 -0.71 0.73
C ILE A 48 -27.07 0.23 0.02
N LEU A 49 -26.85 0.03 -1.28
CA LEU A 49 -25.92 0.84 -2.09
C LEU A 49 -26.71 1.70 -3.09
N ASP A 50 -27.60 2.56 -2.60
CA ASP A 50 -28.49 3.38 -3.42
C ASP A 50 -28.02 4.83 -3.60
N GLU A 51 -26.96 5.25 -2.90
CA GLU A 51 -26.34 6.56 -3.12
C GLU A 51 -25.64 6.65 -4.49
N LYS A 52 -25.64 7.84 -5.08
CA LYS A 52 -25.15 8.06 -6.45
C LYS A 52 -23.65 7.77 -6.57
N THR A 53 -22.88 8.09 -5.53
CA THR A 53 -21.42 7.91 -5.51
C THR A 53 -21.03 6.45 -5.79
N TRP A 54 -21.81 5.47 -5.33
CA TRP A 54 -21.54 4.06 -5.56
C TRP A 54 -21.53 3.68 -7.03
N GLY A 55 -22.43 4.26 -7.84
CA GLY A 55 -22.47 4.02 -9.29
C GLY A 55 -21.24 4.51 -10.05
N SER A 56 -20.43 5.38 -9.43
CA SER A 56 -19.18 5.89 -10.00
C SER A 56 -17.91 5.32 -9.35
N ALA A 57 -18.07 4.48 -8.32
CA ALA A 57 -16.96 3.85 -7.64
C ALA A 57 -16.28 2.81 -8.54
N GLU A 58 -14.98 2.63 -8.40
CA GLU A 58 -14.27 1.55 -9.08
C GLU A 58 -14.72 0.21 -8.51
N THR A 59 -15.25 -0.67 -9.36
CA THR A 59 -15.61 -2.04 -8.97
C THR A 59 -14.37 -2.93 -9.02
N THR A 60 -14.28 -3.84 -8.06
CA THR A 60 -13.17 -4.80 -8.04
C THR A 60 -13.55 -6.09 -8.74
N GLY A 61 -12.61 -6.64 -9.51
CA GLY A 61 -12.72 -7.99 -10.02
C GLY A 61 -12.53 -9.04 -8.92
N LYS A 62 -12.49 -10.31 -9.33
CA LYS A 62 -12.25 -11.45 -8.42
C LYS A 62 -10.99 -11.25 -7.59
N PHE A 63 -11.12 -11.39 -6.29
CA PHE A 63 -9.99 -11.35 -5.39
C PHE A 63 -9.12 -12.59 -5.58
N GLN A 64 -7.85 -12.38 -5.87
CA GLN A 64 -6.85 -13.44 -5.94
C GLN A 64 -5.73 -13.16 -4.95
N ARG A 65 -5.13 -14.23 -4.44
CA ARG A 65 -3.98 -14.10 -3.55
C ARG A 65 -2.77 -13.65 -4.36
N VAL A 66 -2.07 -12.64 -3.86
CA VAL A 66 -0.85 -12.11 -4.49
C VAL A 66 0.32 -13.10 -4.38
N THR A 67 0.32 -13.95 -3.34
CA THR A 67 1.34 -14.98 -3.10
C THR A 67 0.80 -16.38 -3.31
N PRO A 68 1.60 -17.30 -3.88
CA PRO A 68 1.17 -18.67 -4.11
C PRO A 68 0.93 -19.41 -2.78
N THR A 69 0.00 -20.34 -2.82
CA THR A 69 -0.11 -21.50 -1.94
C THR A 69 -0.42 -22.67 -2.85
N ASP A 70 -0.04 -23.89 -2.45
CA ASP A 70 0.02 -25.09 -3.30
C ASP A 70 -1.23 -25.37 -4.18
N THR A 71 -2.37 -24.71 -3.96
CA THR A 71 -3.59 -24.81 -4.81
C THR A 71 -4.17 -23.45 -5.29
N GLY A 72 -3.56 -22.32 -4.94
CA GLY A 72 -3.59 -21.02 -5.64
C GLY A 72 -4.87 -20.17 -5.72
N PHE A 73 -6.08 -20.73 -5.64
CA PHE A 73 -7.33 -19.96 -5.86
C PHE A 73 -8.20 -19.88 -4.62
N ALA A 74 -8.78 -18.69 -4.35
CA ALA A 74 -9.83 -18.54 -3.36
C ALA A 74 -11.07 -19.30 -3.85
N ALA A 75 -11.58 -20.24 -3.05
CA ALA A 75 -12.77 -21.02 -3.41
C ALA A 75 -14.04 -20.14 -3.44
N ALA A 76 -14.08 -19.09 -2.62
CA ALA A 76 -15.16 -18.13 -2.59
C ALA A 76 -15.02 -17.12 -3.74
N ARG A 77 -16.06 -17.02 -4.58
CA ARG A 77 -16.19 -15.91 -5.53
C ARG A 77 -16.77 -14.71 -4.77
N THR A 78 -15.95 -13.71 -4.52
CA THR A 78 -16.42 -12.41 -4.05
C THR A 78 -16.28 -11.41 -5.20
N GLU A 79 -17.40 -10.78 -5.54
CA GLU A 79 -17.51 -9.60 -6.39
C GLU A 79 -18.25 -8.60 -5.52
N VAL A 80 -17.71 -7.37 -5.42
CA VAL A 80 -18.27 -6.28 -4.59
C VAL A 80 -18.37 -5.05 -5.44
#